data_AF-A0A0Z8S6X1-F1
#
_entry.id   AF-A0A0Z8S6X1-F1
#
_cell.length_a   1.000
_cell.length_b   1.000
_cell.length_c   1.000
_cell.angle_alpha   90.00
_cell.angle_beta   90.00
_cell.angle_gamma   90.00
#
_symmetry.space_group_name_H-M   'P 1'
#
loop_
_entity.id
_entity.type
_entity.pdbx_description
1 polymer ?
#
loop_
_entity_poly.entity_id
_entity_poly.type
_entity_poly.pdbx_seq_one_letter_code
_entity_poly.pdbx_strand_id
1 'polypeptide(L)' 'MSKLSPKPNNQKKLKTWADLDNQLKFAFDERLSSPITSINPKLYAMPVEEIIQELEKSGYTVIEHGGSLVIK' A
#
# COMPACT_ATOMS: atom_id res chain seq x y z
N MET A 1 39.13 -7.87 -11.00
CA MET A 1 38.18 -8.77 -10.31
C MET A 1 37.34 -7.95 -9.35
N SER A 2 36.17 -7.45 -9.77
CA SER A 2 35.25 -6.77 -8.85
C SER A 2 34.63 -7.81 -7.91
N LYS A 3 34.67 -7.55 -6.59
CA LYS A 3 34.24 -8.47 -5.52
C LYS A 3 32.72 -8.58 -5.34
N LEU A 4 31.93 -7.78 -6.06
CA LEU A 4 30.50 -7.65 -5.84
C LEU A 4 29.74 -7.90 -7.13
N SER A 5 28.74 -8.77 -7.05
CA SER A 5 27.78 -9.02 -8.12
C SER A 5 27.02 -7.73 -8.48
N PRO A 6 26.64 -7.52 -9.75
CA PRO A 6 25.82 -6.39 -10.14
C PRO A 6 24.53 -6.37 -9.30
N LYS A 7 24.11 -5.17 -8.89
CA LYS A 7 22.95 -4.93 -8.01
C LYS A 7 21.78 -5.77 -8.55
N PRO A 8 21.20 -6.69 -7.75
CA PRO A 8 20.07 -7.48 -8.23
C PRO A 8 19.00 -6.51 -8.71
N ASN A 9 18.57 -6.71 -9.95
CA ASN A 9 17.52 -5.93 -10.58
C ASN A 9 16.20 -6.29 -9.87
N ASN A 10 16.03 -5.75 -8.67
CA ASN A 10 14.77 -5.73 -7.95
C ASN A 10 13.88 -4.75 -8.71
N GLN A 11 13.37 -5.17 -9.87
CA GLN A 11 12.09 -4.70 -10.35
C GLN A 11 11.09 -5.15 -9.29
N LYS A 12 11.00 -4.37 -8.19
CA LYS A 12 9.96 -4.53 -7.18
C LYS A 12 8.67 -4.51 -7.97
N LYS A 13 8.02 -5.67 -8.10
CA LYS A 13 6.70 -5.74 -8.71
C LYS A 13 5.84 -4.75 -7.95
N LEU A 14 5.30 -3.79 -8.69
CA LEU A 14 4.36 -2.84 -8.12
C LEU A 14 3.15 -3.63 -7.64
N LYS A 15 2.71 -3.33 -6.42
CA LYS A 15 1.52 -3.92 -5.82
C LYS A 15 0.29 -3.57 -6.66
N THR A 16 -0.58 -4.54 -6.83
CA THR A 16 -1.83 -4.43 -7.60
C THR A 16 -3.01 -4.11 -6.68
N TRP A 17 -4.19 -3.85 -7.25
CA TRP A 17 -5.44 -3.73 -6.49
C TRP A 17 -5.72 -4.94 -5.60
N ALA A 18 -5.39 -6.16 -6.06
CA ALA A 18 -5.57 -7.38 -5.27
C ALA A 18 -4.67 -7.39 -4.02
N ASP A 19 -3.44 -6.88 -4.13
CA ASP A 19 -2.54 -6.76 -2.98
C ASP A 19 -3.04 -5.72 -1.98
N LEU A 20 -3.62 -4.62 -2.46
CA LEU A 20 -4.24 -3.59 -1.62
C LEU A 20 -5.46 -4.17 -0.89
N ASP A 21 -6.38 -4.80 -1.60
CA ASP A 21 -7.60 -5.40 -1.04
C ASP A 21 -7.27 -6.47 0.01
N ASN A 22 -6.30 -7.34 -0.26
CA ASN A 22 -5.83 -8.31 0.73
C ASN A 22 -5.24 -7.64 1.98
N GLN A 23 -4.47 -6.56 1.81
CA GLN A 23 -3.90 -5.81 2.93
C GLN A 23 -5.00 -5.12 3.76
N LEU A 24 -6.03 -4.57 3.10
CA LEU A 24 -7.19 -3.97 3.77
C LEU A 24 -7.99 -5.02 4.54
N LYS A 25 -8.37 -6.13 3.90
CA LYS A 25 -9.08 -7.24 4.56
C LYS A 25 -8.35 -7.76 5.79
N PHE A 26 -7.03 -7.85 5.71
CA PHE A 26 -6.21 -8.27 6.84
C PHE A 26 -6.17 -7.22 7.96
N ALA A 27 -6.06 -5.94 7.62
CA ALA A 27 -5.96 -4.86 8.60
C ALA A 27 -7.29 -4.48 9.27
N PHE A 28 -8.40 -4.70 8.57
CA PHE A 28 -9.76 -4.42 9.03
C PHE A 28 -10.52 -5.70 9.45
N ASP A 29 -9.81 -6.81 9.68
CA ASP A 29 -10.44 -8.02 10.26
C ASP A 29 -11.01 -7.66 11.64
N GLU A 30 -12.27 -8.02 11.88
CA GLU A 30 -13.03 -7.72 13.10
C GLU A 30 -12.35 -8.23 14.39
N ARG A 31 -11.40 -9.16 14.25
CA ARG A 31 -10.58 -9.66 15.36
C ARG A 31 -9.53 -8.66 15.85
N LEU A 32 -9.29 -7.57 15.13
CA LEU A 32 -8.32 -6.54 15.50
C LEU A 32 -8.98 -5.41 16.28
N SER A 33 -8.44 -5.10 17.47
CA SER A 33 -8.97 -4.04 18.35
C SER A 33 -8.75 -2.62 17.82
N SER A 34 -7.98 -2.45 16.74
CA SER A 34 -7.66 -1.14 16.16
C SER A 34 -7.39 -1.29 14.67
N PRO A 35 -8.42 -1.19 13.81
CA PRO A 35 -8.27 -1.42 12.39
C PRO A 35 -7.65 -0.18 11.73
N ILE A 36 -6.31 -0.16 11.66
CA ILE A 36 -5.53 0.91 11.04
C ILE A 36 -4.45 0.26 10.19
N THR A 37 -4.26 0.76 8.97
CA THR A 37 -3.15 0.33 8.10
C THR A 37 -2.47 1.52 7.47
N SER A 38 -1.21 1.35 7.09
CA SER A 38 -0.49 2.31 6.30
C SER A 38 0.01 1.68 5.02
N ILE A 39 -0.16 2.41 3.92
CA ILE A 39 0.33 2.01 2.61
C ILE A 39 1.25 3.08 2.05
N ASN A 40 2.28 2.66 1.33
CA ASN A 40 3.09 3.57 0.55
C ASN A 40 2.60 3.50 -0.91
N PRO A 41 1.90 4.53 -1.41
CA PRO A 41 1.32 4.51 -2.75
C PRO A 41 2.39 4.41 -3.85
N LYS A 42 3.65 4.78 -3.60
CA LYS A 42 4.77 4.59 -4.55
C LYS A 42 5.12 3.12 -4.81
N LEU A 43 4.65 2.21 -3.95
CA LEU A 43 4.84 0.77 -4.14
C LEU A 43 3.73 0.13 -4.97
N TYR A 44 2.70 0.90 -5.35
CA TYR A 44 1.55 0.41 -6.10
C TYR A 44 1.65 0.80 -7.58
N ALA A 45 1.00 -0.01 -8.43
CA ALA A 45 0.95 0.25 -9.87
C ALA A 45 0.00 1.41 -10.22
N MET A 46 -0.93 1.72 -9.31
CA MET A 46 -1.94 2.76 -9.47
C MET A 46 -1.43 4.10 -8.94
N PRO A 47 -1.86 5.22 -9.55
CA PRO A 47 -1.55 6.55 -9.05
C PRO A 47 -2.17 6.78 -7.67
N VAL A 48 -1.53 7.63 -6.87
CA VAL A 48 -1.94 7.91 -5.48
C VAL A 48 -3.38 8.42 -5.41
N GLU A 49 -3.76 9.29 -6.35
CA GLU A 49 -5.09 9.91 -6.44
C GLU A 49 -6.18 8.85 -6.65
N GLU A 50 -5.95 7.87 -7.52
CA GLU A 50 -6.90 6.79 -7.80
C GLU A 50 -7.06 5.87 -6.58
N ILE A 51 -5.96 5.59 -5.87
CA ILE A 51 -5.99 4.83 -4.61
C ILE A 51 -6.83 5.57 -3.56
N ILE A 52 -6.63 6.87 -3.40
CA ILE A 52 -7.41 7.68 -2.44
C ILE A 52 -8.90 7.67 -2.81
N GLN A 53 -9.23 7.92 -4.08
CA GLN A 53 -10.62 7.94 -4.54
C GLN A 53 -11.33 6.61 -4.30
N GLU A 54 -10.69 5.48 -4.60
CA GLU A 54 -11.32 4.17 -4.42
C GLU A 54 -11.48 3.81 -2.93
N LEU A 55 -10.52 4.21 -2.09
CA LEU A 55 -10.59 4.04 -0.62
C LEU A 55 -11.73 4.87 -0.03
N GLU A 56 -11.83 6.16 -0.38
CA GLU A 56 -12.90 7.05 0.08
C GLU A 56 -14.28 6.57 -0.38
N LYS A 57 -14.39 6.13 -1.64
CA LYS A 57 -15.62 5.57 -2.21
C LYS A 57 -16.06 4.29 -1.51
N SER A 58 -15.11 3.50 -1.01
CA SER A 58 -15.35 2.30 -0.21
C SER A 58 -15.68 2.60 1.25
N GLY A 59 -15.63 3.86 1.67
CA GLY A 59 -15.95 4.30 3.03
C GLY A 59 -14.76 4.35 3.99
N TYR A 60 -13.52 4.18 3.51
CA TYR A 60 -12.33 4.30 4.34
C TYR A 60 -11.92 5.76 4.51
N THR A 61 -11.38 6.09 5.69
CA THR A 61 -10.78 7.40 5.95
C THR A 61 -9.31 7.36 5.60
N VAL A 62 -8.88 8.15 4.62
CA VAL A 62 -7.49 8.24 4.20
C VAL A 62 -6.83 9.50 4.75
N ILE A 63 -5.67 9.35 5.39
CA ILE A 63 -4.87 10.44 5.94
C ILE A 63 -3.47 10.37 5.31
N GLU A 64 -3.09 11.40 4.57
CA GLU A 64 -1.76 11.48 3.98
C GLU A 64 -0.72 11.96 4.99
N HIS A 65 0.35 11.19 5.17
CA HIS A 65 1.50 11.53 5.99
C HIS A 65 2.81 11.27 5.23
N GLY A 66 3.46 12.34 4.76
CA GLY A 66 4.85 12.29 4.27
C GLY A 66 5.08 11.30 3.12
N GLY A 67 4.08 11.10 2.24
CA GLY A 67 4.13 10.15 1.14
C GLY A 67 3.73 8.71 1.49
N SER A 68 3.12 8.50 2.65
CA SER A 68 2.35 7.30 2.99
C SER A 68 0.89 7.67 3.26
N LEU A 69 -0.03 6.77 2.96
CA LEU A 69 -1.45 6.91 3.25
C LEU A 69 -1.78 6.04 4.46
N VAL A 70 -2.32 6.64 5.50
CA VAL A 70 -2.87 5.95 6.67
C VAL A 70 -4.37 5.79 6.43
N ILE A 71 -4.86 4.57 6.58
CA ILE A 71 -6.25 4.18 6.30
C ILE A 71 -6.87 3.73 7.62
N LYS A 72 -8.05 4.26 7.91
CA LYS A 72 -8.86 4.00 9.12
C LYS A 72 -10.32 3.77 8.77
#